data_AF-A0A286GTH7-F1
#
_entry.id   AF-A0A286GTH7-F1
#
_cell.length_a   1.000
_cell.length_b   1.000
_cell.length_c   1.000
_cell.angle_alpha   90.00
_cell.angle_beta   90.00
_cell.angle_gamma   90.00
#
_symmetry.space_group_name_H-M   'P 1'
#
loop_
_entity.id
_entity.type
_entity.pdbx_description
1 polymer ?
#
loop_
_entity_poly.entity_id
_entity_poly.type
_entity_poly.pdbx_seq_one_letter_code
_entity_poly.pdbx_strand_id
1 'polypeptide(L)'
;MDERTRSELFDPASAHQLVLARRPPIASAVHCVVSDVVWHEVVKLLRWAAADTGGATGLESGRWWRLAAACADLLRRLPSLSDELDEAWSPAPEVTVPGLDGAARVDLAAGRLLALLRSSDPVPLQWLAAEVDALGAAAISALADRDPWTLPELP
;
A
#
# COMPACT_ATOMS: atom_id res chain seq x y z
N MET A 1 -12.63 -1.69 4.30
CA MET A 1 -12.98 -1.21 2.93
C MET A 1 -14.38 -1.70 2.53
N ASP A 2 -15.19 -0.89 1.82
CA ASP A 2 -16.54 -1.32 1.37
C ASP A 2 -16.52 -2.22 0.12
N GLU A 3 -17.64 -2.92 -0.13
CA GLU A 3 -17.77 -3.90 -1.22
C GLU A 3 -17.74 -3.27 -2.62
N ARG A 4 -18.27 -2.05 -2.76
CA ARG A 4 -18.24 -1.33 -4.02
C ARG A 4 -16.81 -1.01 -4.43
N THR A 5 -16.03 -0.48 -3.50
CA THR A 5 -14.61 -0.16 -3.70
C THR A 5 -13.82 -1.42 -3.99
N ARG A 6 -14.10 -2.52 -3.30
CA ARG A 6 -13.50 -3.83 -3.61
C ARG A 6 -13.81 -4.21 -5.06
N SER A 7 -15.06 -4.20 -5.48
CA SER A 7 -15.46 -4.50 -6.85
C SER A 7 -14.75 -3.62 -7.89
N GLU A 8 -14.68 -2.30 -7.65
CA GLU A 8 -13.96 -1.34 -8.50
C GLU A 8 -12.45 -1.64 -8.60
N LEU A 9 -11.81 -2.03 -7.49
CA LEU A 9 -10.39 -2.38 -7.47
C LEU A 9 -10.14 -3.69 -8.21
N PHE A 10 -11.01 -4.69 -8.10
CA PHE A 10 -10.83 -6.01 -8.72
C PHE A 10 -11.28 -6.06 -10.19
N ASP A 11 -12.12 -5.14 -10.65
CA ASP A 11 -12.41 -4.95 -12.08
C ASP A 11 -11.21 -4.32 -12.82
N PRO A 12 -10.63 -4.99 -13.84
CA PRO A 12 -9.47 -4.47 -14.54
C PRO A 12 -9.70 -3.11 -15.22
N ALA A 13 -10.90 -2.86 -15.76
CA ALA A 13 -11.20 -1.63 -16.48
C ALA A 13 -11.33 -0.45 -15.51
N SER A 14 -12.11 -0.59 -14.43
CA SER A 14 -12.23 0.41 -13.37
C SER A 14 -10.88 0.71 -12.71
N ALA A 15 -10.11 -0.33 -12.37
CA ALA A 15 -8.78 -0.15 -11.79
C ALA A 15 -7.84 0.61 -12.74
N HIS A 16 -7.88 0.32 -14.04
CA HIS A 16 -7.08 1.05 -15.03
C HIS A 16 -7.49 2.53 -15.12
N GLN A 17 -8.79 2.83 -15.09
CA GLN A 17 -9.27 4.21 -15.08
C GLN A 17 -8.83 4.98 -13.83
N LEU A 18 -8.82 4.33 -12.65
CA LEU A 18 -8.29 4.94 -11.42
C LEU A 18 -6.81 5.33 -11.57
N VAL A 19 -6.00 4.46 -12.19
CA VAL A 19 -4.58 4.75 -12.47
C VAL A 19 -4.44 5.93 -13.43
N LEU A 20 -5.17 5.92 -14.55
CA LEU A 20 -5.11 7.00 -15.55
C LEU A 20 -5.58 8.35 -15.00
N ALA A 21 -6.57 8.35 -14.10
CA ALA A 21 -7.07 9.56 -13.46
C ALA A 21 -6.02 10.26 -12.57
N ARG A 22 -4.93 9.58 -12.23
CA ARG A 22 -3.81 10.13 -11.44
C ARG A 22 -2.68 10.70 -12.27
N ARG A 23 -2.76 10.66 -13.60
CA ARG A 23 -1.78 11.33 -14.45
C ARG A 23 -1.86 12.84 -14.24
N PRO A 24 -0.71 13.56 -14.15
CA PRO A 24 -0.73 15.00 -14.02
C PRO A 24 -1.33 15.66 -15.28
N PRO A 25 -2.03 16.79 -15.14
CA PRO A 25 -2.71 17.45 -16.27
C PRO A 25 -1.74 18.03 -17.31
N ILE A 26 -0.52 18.41 -16.88
CA ILE A 26 0.58 18.84 -17.75
C ILE A 26 1.78 17.99 -17.36
N ALA A 27 2.04 16.93 -18.13
CA ALA A 27 3.07 15.95 -17.83
C ALA A 27 3.86 15.59 -19.08
N SER A 28 5.18 15.43 -18.91
CA SER A 28 5.99 14.73 -19.91
C SER A 28 5.62 13.25 -19.96
N ALA A 29 6.05 12.54 -21.01
CA ALA A 29 5.83 11.09 -21.10
C ALA A 29 6.39 10.33 -19.88
N VAL A 30 7.54 10.77 -19.35
CA VAL A 30 8.15 10.21 -18.14
C VAL A 30 7.23 10.33 -16.93
N HIS A 31 6.65 11.52 -16.70
CA HIS A 31 5.71 11.74 -15.59
C HIS A 31 4.48 10.84 -15.69
N CYS A 32 3.92 10.65 -16.89
CA CYS A 32 2.79 9.76 -17.10
C CYS A 32 3.15 8.30 -16.80
N VAL A 33 4.31 7.83 -17.27
CA VAL A 33 4.76 6.44 -17.06
C VAL A 33 5.06 6.17 -15.59
N VAL A 34 5.77 7.08 -14.91
CA VAL A 34 6.06 6.93 -13.47
C VAL A 34 4.76 6.93 -12.67
N SER A 35 3.84 7.86 -12.97
CA SER A 35 2.51 7.88 -12.33
C SER A 35 1.77 6.56 -12.54
N ASP A 36 1.69 6.06 -13.77
CA ASP A 36 1.00 4.80 -14.07
C ASP A 36 1.59 3.62 -13.31
N VAL A 37 2.93 3.50 -13.30
CA VAL A 37 3.63 2.43 -12.59
C VAL A 37 3.34 2.48 -11.10
N VAL A 38 3.46 3.67 -10.49
CA VAL A 38 3.27 3.85 -9.05
C VAL A 38 1.84 3.55 -8.65
N TRP A 39 0.84 4.13 -9.32
CA TRP A 39 -0.56 3.91 -8.97
C TRP A 39 -1.03 2.50 -9.30
N HIS A 40 -0.46 1.85 -10.31
CA HIS A 40 -0.72 0.44 -10.57
C HIS A 40 -0.23 -0.46 -9.43
N GLU A 41 0.97 -0.20 -8.87
CA GLU A 41 1.44 -0.91 -7.69
C GLU A 41 0.56 -0.61 -6.46
N VAL A 42 0.15 0.64 -6.24
CA VAL A 42 -0.80 0.99 -5.15
C VAL A 42 -2.11 0.20 -5.28
N VAL A 43 -2.68 0.06 -6.48
CA VAL A 43 -3.87 -0.77 -6.70
C VAL A 43 -3.62 -2.24 -6.32
N LYS A 44 -2.44 -2.80 -6.64
CA LYS A 44 -2.09 -4.17 -6.21
C LYS A 44 -2.02 -4.29 -4.69
N LEU A 45 -1.44 -3.31 -4.01
CA LEU A 45 -1.38 -3.29 -2.53
C LEU A 45 -2.79 -3.24 -1.94
N LEU A 46 -3.66 -2.36 -2.46
CA LEU A 46 -5.05 -2.25 -2.02
C LEU A 46 -5.85 -3.54 -2.25
N ARG A 47 -5.60 -4.25 -3.37
CA ARG A 47 -6.19 -5.57 -3.62
C ARG A 47 -5.75 -6.60 -2.58
N TRP A 48 -4.47 -6.64 -2.23
CA TRP A 48 -3.97 -7.52 -1.17
C TRP A 48 -4.57 -7.20 0.19
N ALA A 49 -4.69 -5.91 0.54
CA ALA A 49 -5.33 -5.48 1.78
C ALA A 49 -6.83 -5.82 1.83
N ALA A 50 -7.52 -5.77 0.69
CA ALA A 50 -8.96 -6.02 0.59
C ALA A 50 -9.35 -7.48 0.29
N ALA A 51 -8.38 -8.34 -0.04
CA ALA A 51 -8.61 -9.72 -0.45
C ALA A 51 -9.15 -10.54 0.73
N ASP A 52 -10.39 -10.98 0.65
CA ASP A 52 -10.96 -11.89 1.65
C ASP A 52 -10.45 -13.32 1.44
N THR A 53 -10.07 -13.98 2.52
CA THR A 53 -9.60 -15.38 2.51
C THR A 53 -10.65 -16.35 3.06
N GLY A 54 -11.85 -15.86 3.42
CA GLY A 54 -12.92 -16.67 3.99
C GLY A 54 -12.57 -17.22 5.38
N GLY A 55 -11.65 -16.57 6.10
CA GLY A 55 -11.20 -16.99 7.43
C GLY A 55 -10.19 -18.14 7.44
N ALA A 56 -9.71 -18.60 6.28
CA ALA A 56 -8.71 -19.66 6.19
C ALA A 56 -7.34 -19.16 6.71
N THR A 57 -6.94 -19.64 7.89
CA THR A 57 -5.80 -19.08 8.62
C THR A 57 -4.47 -19.13 7.87
N GLY A 58 -4.20 -20.19 7.11
CA GLY A 58 -2.99 -20.29 6.29
C GLY A 58 -2.98 -19.32 5.09
N LEU A 59 -4.16 -19.00 4.54
CA LEU A 59 -4.29 -18.02 3.46
C LEU A 59 -4.14 -16.58 3.98
N GLU A 60 -4.64 -16.32 5.19
CA GLU A 60 -4.47 -15.04 5.89
C GLU A 60 -3.00 -14.69 6.13
N SER A 61 -2.21 -15.61 6.72
CA SER A 61 -0.78 -15.38 6.94
C SER A 61 -0.04 -15.16 5.62
N GLY A 62 -0.40 -15.95 4.59
CA GLY A 62 0.13 -15.78 3.24
C GLY A 62 -0.27 -14.46 2.57
N ARG A 63 -1.44 -13.91 2.88
CA ARG A 63 -1.91 -12.59 2.40
C ARG A 63 -1.06 -11.48 3.02
N TRP A 64 -0.88 -11.50 4.34
CA TRP A 64 -0.07 -10.50 5.05
C TRP A 64 1.38 -10.49 4.64
N TRP A 65 1.98 -11.67 4.47
CA TRP A 65 3.35 -11.75 3.99
C TRP A 65 3.50 -11.16 2.58
N ARG A 66 2.59 -11.49 1.66
CA ARG A 66 2.61 -10.96 0.29
C ARG A 66 2.38 -9.45 0.25
N LEU A 67 1.49 -8.93 1.09
CA LEU A 67 1.27 -7.49 1.24
C LEU A 67 2.55 -6.79 1.72
N ALA A 68 3.17 -7.27 2.80
CA ALA A 68 4.40 -6.69 3.32
C ALA A 68 5.56 -6.74 2.29
N ALA A 69 5.72 -7.86 1.59
CA ALA A 69 6.75 -8.01 0.55
C ALA A 69 6.50 -7.06 -0.64
N ALA A 70 5.25 -6.88 -1.05
CA ALA A 70 4.91 -5.96 -2.13
C ALA A 70 5.15 -4.49 -1.71
N CYS A 71 4.84 -4.12 -0.46
CA CYS A 71 5.21 -2.80 0.08
C CYS A 71 6.72 -2.58 0.02
N ALA A 72 7.52 -3.54 0.50
CA ALA A 72 8.97 -3.46 0.49
C ALA A 72 9.56 -3.33 -0.93
N ASP A 73 9.00 -4.05 -1.91
CA ASP A 73 9.45 -3.94 -3.31
C ASP A 73 9.16 -2.55 -3.89
N LEU A 74 7.98 -1.99 -3.63
CA LEU A 74 7.64 -0.64 -4.06
C LEU A 74 8.55 0.40 -3.40
N LEU A 75 8.72 0.35 -2.07
CA LEU A 75 9.59 1.26 -1.32
C LEU A 75 11.03 1.26 -1.84
N ARG A 76 11.56 0.09 -2.23
CA ARG A 76 12.89 -0.04 -2.81
C ARG A 76 13.03 0.67 -4.17
N ARG A 77 11.94 0.81 -4.92
CA ARG A 77 11.93 1.41 -6.27
C ARG A 77 11.63 2.90 -6.27
N LEU A 78 10.92 3.40 -5.27
CA LEU A 78 10.48 4.81 -5.21
C LEU A 78 11.61 5.84 -5.27
N PRO A 79 12.79 5.66 -4.64
CA PRO A 79 13.88 6.64 -4.76
C PRO A 79 14.31 6.86 -6.21
N SER A 80 14.55 5.77 -6.96
CA SER A 80 14.94 5.89 -8.37
C SER A 80 13.83 6.49 -9.24
N LEU A 81 12.55 6.24 -8.91
CA LEU A 81 11.43 6.88 -9.61
C LEU A 81 11.32 8.38 -9.29
N SER A 82 11.72 8.80 -8.09
CA SER A 82 11.82 10.21 -7.70
C SER A 82 12.91 10.92 -8.50
N ASP A 83 14.06 10.28 -8.68
CA ASP A 83 15.16 10.82 -9.49
C ASP A 83 14.73 11.07 -10.95
N GLU A 84 13.94 10.17 -11.55
CA GLU A 84 13.39 10.33 -12.91
C GLU A 84 12.42 11.52 -13.04
N LEU A 85 11.83 11.96 -11.92
CA LEU A 85 10.93 13.10 -11.86
C LEU A 85 11.62 14.40 -11.43
N ASP A 86 12.92 14.36 -11.13
CA ASP A 86 13.65 15.46 -10.49
C ASP A 86 12.99 15.89 -9.16
N GLU A 87 12.35 14.94 -8.46
CA GLU A 87 11.74 15.14 -7.15
C GLU A 87 12.77 14.86 -6.05
N ALA A 88 12.90 15.80 -5.10
CA ALA A 88 13.78 15.60 -3.95
C ALA A 88 13.30 14.43 -3.08
N TRP A 89 14.16 13.42 -2.92
CA TRP A 89 13.88 12.27 -2.07
C TRP A 89 14.37 12.49 -0.63
N SER A 90 13.49 12.25 0.34
CA SER A 90 13.82 12.25 1.76
C SER A 90 13.14 11.07 2.45
N PRO A 91 13.79 10.44 3.45
CA PRO A 91 13.10 9.50 4.32
C PRO A 91 11.87 10.15 4.93
N ALA A 92 10.70 9.54 4.72
CA ALA A 92 9.47 10.02 5.35
C ALA A 92 9.47 9.66 6.84
N PRO A 93 8.84 10.50 7.70
CA PRO A 93 8.66 10.16 9.09
C PRO A 93 7.71 8.96 9.23
N GLU A 94 7.98 8.09 10.21
CA GLU A 94 7.16 6.94 10.52
C GLU A 94 5.75 7.37 10.95
N VAL A 95 4.71 6.78 10.35
CA VAL A 95 3.30 7.04 10.69
C VAL A 95 2.77 5.86 11.52
N THR A 96 3.02 5.89 12.82
CA THR A 96 2.50 4.87 13.75
C THR A 96 1.30 5.40 14.54
N VAL A 97 0.18 4.67 14.46
CA VAL A 97 -1.04 4.95 15.24
C VAL A 97 -1.11 3.96 16.41
N PRO A 98 -0.81 4.40 17.65
CA PRO A 98 -0.83 3.51 18.80
C PRO A 98 -2.25 3.02 19.13
N GLY A 99 -2.36 1.85 19.75
CA GLY A 99 -3.61 1.31 20.28
C GLY A 99 -4.48 0.51 19.30
N LEU A 100 -4.10 0.43 18.02
CA LEU A 100 -4.75 -0.45 17.04
C LEU A 100 -3.97 -1.77 16.89
N ASP A 101 -4.69 -2.87 16.68
CA ASP A 101 -4.12 -4.15 16.23
C ASP A 101 -3.63 -4.07 14.77
N GLY A 102 -2.85 -5.05 14.33
CA GLY A 102 -2.27 -5.04 13.00
C GLY A 102 -3.30 -4.97 11.87
N ALA A 103 -4.43 -5.69 11.99
CA ALA A 103 -5.47 -5.71 10.96
C ALA A 103 -6.17 -4.36 10.83
N ALA A 104 -6.52 -3.72 11.95
CA ALA A 104 -7.11 -2.39 11.98
C ALA A 104 -6.15 -1.32 11.43
N ARG A 105 -4.84 -1.47 11.66
CA ARG A 105 -3.81 -0.61 11.05
C ARG A 105 -3.75 -0.78 9.54
N VAL A 106 -3.88 -2.01 9.03
CA VAL A 106 -3.94 -2.28 7.58
C VAL A 106 -5.14 -1.57 6.97
N ASP A 107 -6.32 -1.71 7.59
CA ASP A 107 -7.54 -1.04 7.11
C ASP A 107 -7.39 0.49 7.07
N LEU A 108 -6.78 1.07 8.10
CA LEU A 108 -6.54 2.52 8.17
C LEU A 108 -5.57 2.99 7.08
N ALA A 109 -4.41 2.33 6.95
CA ALA A 109 -3.40 2.69 5.95
C ALA A 109 -3.92 2.48 4.51
N ALA A 110 -4.64 1.39 4.25
CA ALA A 110 -5.31 1.14 2.98
C ALA A 110 -6.38 2.20 2.69
N GLY A 111 -7.11 2.66 3.71
CA GLY A 111 -8.06 3.77 3.57
C GLY A 111 -7.40 5.08 3.14
N ARG A 112 -6.23 5.42 3.72
CA ARG A 112 -5.47 6.62 3.33
C ARG A 112 -4.92 6.51 1.91
N LEU A 113 -4.35 5.37 1.53
CA LEU A 113 -3.89 5.11 0.15
C LEU A 113 -5.03 5.18 -0.87
N LEU A 114 -6.21 4.64 -0.53
CA LEU A 114 -7.39 4.75 -1.36
C LEU A 114 -7.85 6.21 -1.52
N ALA A 115 -7.79 7.00 -0.45
CA ALA A 115 -8.11 8.43 -0.52
C ALA A 115 -7.14 9.18 -1.44
N LEU A 116 -5.84 8.87 -1.37
CA LEU A 116 -4.84 9.42 -2.30
C LEU A 116 -5.08 9.00 -3.75
N LEU A 117 -5.44 7.73 -3.99
CA LEU A 117 -5.79 7.21 -5.32
C LEU A 117 -7.05 7.88 -5.90
N ARG A 118 -7.98 8.34 -5.05
CA ARG A 118 -9.20 9.02 -5.48
C ARG A 118 -9.08 10.55 -5.52
N SER A 119 -8.01 11.10 -4.96
CA SER A 119 -7.77 12.55 -4.97
C SER A 119 -7.45 13.03 -6.40
N SER A 120 -7.63 14.31 -6.66
CA SER A 120 -7.11 15.01 -7.85
C SER A 120 -5.77 15.69 -7.59
N ASP A 121 -5.35 15.81 -6.33
CA ASP A 121 -4.17 16.58 -5.96
C ASP A 121 -2.89 15.82 -6.33
N PRO A 122 -1.83 16.49 -6.81
CA PRO A 122 -0.52 15.88 -6.95
C PRO A 122 -0.03 15.32 -5.62
N VAL A 123 0.55 14.12 -5.63
CA VAL A 123 1.09 13.46 -4.43
C VAL A 123 2.59 13.25 -4.65
N PRO A 124 3.46 13.92 -3.87
CA PRO A 124 4.90 13.68 -3.93
C PRO A 124 5.23 12.22 -3.60
N LEU A 125 6.20 11.62 -4.28
CA LEU A 125 6.52 10.20 -4.08
C LEU A 125 6.95 9.87 -2.64
N GLN A 126 7.61 10.81 -1.96
CA GLN A 126 7.98 10.67 -0.55
C GLN A 126 6.77 10.51 0.40
N TRP A 127 5.64 11.15 0.11
CA TRP A 127 4.44 11.04 0.94
C TRP A 127 3.74 9.71 0.71
N LEU A 128 3.71 9.27 -0.55
CA LEU A 128 3.23 7.94 -0.87
C LEU A 128 4.10 6.86 -0.19
N ALA A 129 5.42 7.04 -0.17
CA ALA A 129 6.33 6.14 0.53
C ALA A 129 5.97 5.97 2.01
N ALA A 130 5.64 7.07 2.71
CA ALA A 130 5.21 7.04 4.10
C ALA A 130 3.97 6.14 4.32
N GLU A 131 2.98 6.25 3.42
CA GLU A 131 1.75 5.48 3.51
C GLU A 131 1.95 4.00 3.13
N VAL A 132 2.83 3.72 2.17
CA VAL A 132 3.21 2.35 1.79
C VAL A 132 4.00 1.66 2.91
N ASP A 133 4.90 2.40 3.56
CA ASP A 133 5.65 1.93 4.72
C ASP A 133 4.73 1.62 5.90
N ALA A 134 3.81 2.53 6.23
CA ALA A 134 2.80 2.30 7.26
C ALA A 134 1.93 1.06 6.96
N LEU A 135 1.55 0.85 5.70
CA LEU A 135 0.81 -0.35 5.28
C LEU A 135 1.65 -1.63 5.44
N GLY A 136 2.93 -1.59 5.07
CA GLY A 136 3.85 -2.72 5.22
C GLY A 136 4.09 -3.09 6.69
N ALA A 137 4.35 -2.09 7.54
CA ALA A 137 4.50 -2.26 8.98
C ALA A 137 3.22 -2.81 9.64
N ALA A 138 2.05 -2.35 9.20
CA ALA A 138 0.76 -2.86 9.65
C ALA A 138 0.56 -4.34 9.25
N ALA A 139 0.93 -4.72 8.02
CA ALA A 139 0.85 -6.10 7.57
C ALA A 139 1.77 -7.04 8.36
N ILE A 140 2.99 -6.59 8.70
CA ILE A 140 3.90 -7.33 9.58
C ILE A 140 3.30 -7.47 10.98
N SER A 141 2.71 -6.40 11.52
CA SER A 141 2.03 -6.43 12.82
C SER A 141 0.86 -7.43 12.81
N ALA A 142 0.05 -7.43 11.73
CA ALA A 142 -1.08 -8.34 11.58
C ALA A 142 -0.65 -9.81 11.46
N LEU A 143 0.54 -10.07 10.91
CA LEU A 143 1.14 -11.39 10.91
C LEU A 143 1.64 -11.79 12.30
N ALA A 144 2.33 -10.89 13.00
CA ALA A 144 2.87 -11.11 14.33
C ALA A 144 1.77 -11.35 15.39
N ASP A 145 0.64 -10.64 15.30
CA ASP A 145 -0.51 -10.81 16.20
C ASP A 145 -1.11 -12.24 16.13
N ARG A 146 -0.86 -12.98 15.05
CA ARG A 146 -1.42 -14.32 14.83
C ARG A 146 -0.52 -15.44 15.35
N ASP A 147 0.79 -15.23 15.34
CA ASP A 147 1.78 -16.14 15.90
C ASP A 147 2.51 -15.44 17.05
N PRO A 148 1.88 -15.31 18.23
CA PRO A 148 2.58 -14.83 19.41
C PRO A 148 3.72 -15.81 19.69
N TRP A 149 4.94 -15.38 19.37
CA TRP A 149 6.13 -16.14 19.67
C TRP A 149 6.20 -16.33 21.19
N THR A 150 5.85 -17.54 21.64
CA THR A 150 5.99 -17.92 23.04
C THR A 150 7.45 -18.27 23.25
N LEU A 151 8.15 -17.44 24.03
CA LEU A 151 9.49 -17.80 24.47
C LEU A 151 9.38 -19.12 25.25
N PRO A 152 10.20 -20.14 24.94
CA PRO A 152 10.23 -21.35 25.75
C PRO A 152 10.64 -20.95 27.17
N GLU A 153 9.84 -21.35 28.16
CA GLU A 153 10.19 -21.15 29.57
C GLU A 153 11.54 -21.83 29.82
N LEU A 154 12.52 -21.05 30.27
CA LEU A 154 13.82 -21.59 30.67
C LEU A 154 13.62 -22.42 31.96
N PRO A 155 14.19 -23.63 32.03
CA PRO A 155 14.04 -24.55 33.17
C PRO A 155 14.69 -24.04 34.46
#